data_AF-A0A7S4N896-F1
#
_entry.id   AF-A0A7S4N896-F1
#
_cell.length_a   1.000
_cell.length_b   1.000
_cell.length_c   1.000
_cell.angle_alpha   90.00
_cell.angle_beta   90.00
_cell.angle_gamma   90.00
#
_symmetry.space_group_name_H-M   'P 1'
#
loop_
_entity.id
_entity.type
_entity.pdbx_description
1 polymer ?
#
loop_
_entity_poly.entity_id
_entity_poly.type
_entity_poly.pdbx_seq_one_letter_code
_entity_poly.pdbx_strand_id
1 'polypeptide(L)'
;MSKSGSKVLWVHYGEEGAKQHDFSSGRDLKTHIEKIVKMFGLQEPPDSFLISCQENGQHVKYLSQADFDTTFTTTPNTKLVLRLPFQQVDLVISELKDPKRQKIVLHELSKKHLTDSEFAQEFMQRDGVGLLEGLLATAVAGTLGKVLQAIDRVMEVAIMTGLFEGLLGDCVLEKCVSSLISSNNLQVLIYSLKLISKIISCDKSGFWVVHRELVQAANKKQQQPYEAVISALKNGDLNIKVGALNVINAFIEHSPDKAIFEEFLVLIEDFGYLQELKAQLVAVQSPDFKRAVFWHQVAKSDHWGLEKNIPYDKENKDHEDCLYELWNTCFPETKLESRVSEQWKLLGFQGTDPATDFRGMGLLGLKHILYFAKNYTSTFVEMAKIQQSRESHYYPVSTAGINISQMLLDVLNIGKKEGRTVGGVGRGGGGG
;
A
#
# COMPACT_ATOMS: atom_id res chain seq x y z
N MET A 1 -41.55 -23.41 -19.53
CA MET A 1 -42.39 -22.83 -18.45
C MET A 1 -42.05 -23.54 -17.14
N SER A 2 -41.03 -23.08 -16.42
CA SER A 2 -40.71 -23.55 -15.07
C SER A 2 -41.21 -22.52 -14.05
N LYS A 3 -41.81 -23.02 -12.98
CA LYS A 3 -42.59 -22.30 -11.97
C LYS A 3 -41.87 -21.06 -11.41
N SER A 4 -42.47 -19.90 -11.69
CA SER A 4 -42.25 -18.62 -11.01
C SER A 4 -42.63 -18.76 -9.53
N GLY A 5 -41.67 -19.01 -8.66
CA GLY A 5 -41.84 -18.77 -7.22
C GLY A 5 -42.00 -17.27 -6.99
N SER A 6 -43.08 -16.83 -6.36
CA SER A 6 -43.35 -15.41 -6.16
C SER A 6 -42.22 -14.76 -5.34
N LYS A 7 -41.49 -13.82 -5.93
CA LYS A 7 -40.46 -13.01 -5.24
C LYS A 7 -41.12 -11.77 -4.60
N VAL A 8 -42.11 -11.98 -3.74
CA VAL A 8 -42.77 -10.89 -3.01
C VAL A 8 -41.97 -10.57 -1.76
N LEU A 9 -41.41 -9.36 -1.71
CA LEU A 9 -40.52 -8.92 -0.65
C LEU A 9 -40.98 -7.60 -0.05
N TRP A 10 -40.66 -7.38 1.23
CA TRP A 10 -40.93 -6.12 1.91
C TRP A 10 -39.83 -5.10 1.60
N VAL A 11 -40.24 -3.93 1.12
CA VAL A 11 -39.37 -2.76 0.93
C VAL A 11 -39.77 -1.69 1.92
N HIS A 12 -38.80 -1.10 2.61
CA HIS A 12 -38.98 -0.08 3.63
C HIS A 12 -38.57 1.29 3.10
N TYR A 13 -39.24 2.36 3.52
CA TYR A 13 -38.84 3.73 3.20
C TYR A 13 -39.19 4.70 4.34
N GLY A 14 -38.19 5.43 4.85
CA GLY A 14 -38.35 6.48 5.85
C GLY A 14 -39.24 6.10 7.05
N GLU A 15 -40.09 7.05 7.47
CA GLU A 15 -41.17 6.83 8.45
C GLU A 15 -42.45 6.27 7.81
N GLU A 16 -42.53 6.20 6.48
CA GLU A 16 -43.70 5.71 5.74
C GLU A 16 -43.93 4.20 5.89
N GLY A 17 -42.97 3.49 6.48
CA GLY A 17 -43.08 2.09 6.86
C GLY A 17 -42.63 1.12 5.76
N ALA A 18 -43.21 -0.08 5.75
CA ALA A 18 -42.85 -1.15 4.83
C ALA A 18 -44.03 -1.49 3.91
N LYS A 19 -43.75 -1.71 2.62
CA LYS A 19 -44.74 -2.15 1.63
C LYS A 19 -44.23 -3.39 0.89
N GLN A 20 -45.12 -4.33 0.60
CA GLN A 20 -44.78 -5.52 -0.19
C GLN A 20 -44.72 -5.17 -1.67
N HIS A 21 -43.65 -5.60 -2.33
CA HIS A 21 -43.49 -5.47 -3.78
C HIS A 21 -43.17 -6.82 -4.40
N ASP A 22 -43.79 -7.08 -5.56
CA ASP A 22 -43.54 -8.31 -6.32
C ASP A 22 -42.42 -8.10 -7.34
N PHE A 23 -41.25 -8.70 -7.05
CA PHE A 23 -40.09 -8.69 -7.93
C PHE A 23 -40.17 -9.74 -9.07
N SER A 24 -41.30 -10.46 -9.20
CA SER A 24 -41.52 -11.45 -10.27
C SER A 24 -41.89 -10.83 -11.63
N SER A 25 -42.36 -9.58 -11.64
CA SER A 25 -43.18 -9.01 -12.74
C SER A 25 -42.51 -7.88 -13.56
N GLY A 26 -41.19 -7.86 -13.68
CA GLY A 26 -40.45 -6.83 -14.43
C GLY A 26 -39.21 -7.37 -15.15
N ARG A 27 -38.76 -6.64 -16.18
CA ARG A 27 -37.59 -7.02 -17.00
C ARG A 27 -36.26 -6.57 -16.38
N ASP A 28 -36.26 -5.48 -15.62
CA ASP A 28 -35.08 -4.90 -15.00
C ASP A 28 -35.38 -4.26 -13.64
N LEU A 29 -34.34 -4.06 -12.83
CA LEU A 29 -34.41 -3.49 -11.49
C LEU A 29 -34.96 -2.04 -11.52
N LYS A 30 -34.59 -1.27 -12.55
CA LYS A 30 -35.03 0.11 -12.72
C LYS A 30 -36.55 0.23 -12.76
N THR A 31 -37.21 -0.64 -13.54
CA THR A 31 -38.66 -0.72 -13.63
C THR A 31 -39.29 -1.06 -12.27
N HIS A 32 -38.64 -1.90 -11.46
CA HIS A 32 -39.11 -2.20 -10.10
C HIS A 32 -38.99 -0.98 -9.19
N ILE A 33 -37.89 -0.23 -9.26
CA ILE A 33 -37.71 1.01 -8.50
C ILE A 33 -38.80 2.02 -8.87
N GLU A 34 -39.09 2.23 -10.16
CA GLU A 34 -40.18 3.10 -10.62
C GLU A 34 -41.55 2.72 -10.02
N LYS A 35 -41.86 1.42 -9.98
CA LYS A 35 -43.09 0.92 -9.37
C LYS A 35 -43.10 1.15 -7.85
N ILE A 36 -41.99 0.89 -7.17
CA ILE A 36 -41.88 1.08 -5.72
C ILE A 36 -42.01 2.55 -5.35
N VAL A 37 -41.36 3.46 -6.07
CA VAL A 37 -41.44 4.91 -5.87
C VAL A 37 -42.90 5.39 -6.02
N LYS A 38 -43.60 4.93 -7.06
CA LYS A 38 -45.04 5.19 -7.23
C LYS A 38 -45.89 4.58 -6.11
N MET A 39 -45.54 3.38 -5.64
CA MET A 39 -46.25 2.70 -4.55
C MET A 39 -46.10 3.45 -3.21
N PHE A 40 -44.96 4.08 -2.96
CA PHE A 40 -44.77 4.97 -1.82
C PHE A 40 -45.39 6.35 -2.00
N GLY A 41 -45.59 6.80 -3.24
CA GLY A 41 -46.19 8.12 -3.52
C GLY A 41 -45.15 9.24 -3.47
N LEU A 42 -43.89 8.91 -3.73
CA LEU A 42 -42.76 9.83 -3.62
C LEU A 42 -42.70 10.75 -4.84
N GLN A 43 -42.26 11.99 -4.63
CA GLN A 43 -42.26 13.02 -5.67
C GLN A 43 -40.96 13.08 -6.47
N GLU A 44 -39.88 12.56 -5.90
CA GLU A 44 -38.57 12.50 -6.54
C GLU A 44 -38.58 11.54 -7.75
N PRO A 45 -37.78 11.83 -8.78
CA PRO A 45 -37.72 10.96 -9.94
C PRO A 45 -37.19 9.58 -9.54
N PRO A 46 -37.72 8.48 -10.12
CA PRO A 46 -37.30 7.12 -9.76
C PRO A 46 -35.80 6.85 -9.83
N ASP A 47 -35.12 7.49 -10.77
CA ASP A 47 -33.67 7.39 -10.97
C ASP A 47 -32.88 7.97 -9.78
N SER A 48 -33.54 8.72 -8.89
CA SER A 48 -32.93 9.20 -7.65
C SER A 48 -32.93 8.19 -6.51
N PHE A 49 -33.54 7.02 -6.70
CA PHE A 49 -33.64 6.01 -5.66
C PHE A 49 -32.79 4.79 -5.95
N LEU A 50 -32.23 4.23 -4.88
CA LEU A 50 -31.61 2.92 -4.89
C LEU A 50 -32.26 2.03 -3.83
N ILE A 51 -32.22 0.72 -4.04
CA ILE A 51 -32.65 -0.27 -3.03
C ILE A 51 -31.41 -0.78 -2.32
N SER A 52 -31.31 -0.52 -1.03
CA SER A 52 -30.27 -1.04 -0.16
C SER A 52 -30.73 -2.32 0.54
N CYS A 53 -29.85 -3.31 0.60
CA CYS A 53 -29.97 -4.46 1.49
C CYS A 53 -29.31 -4.12 2.83
N GLN A 54 -30.08 -4.26 3.91
CA GLN A 54 -29.59 -4.10 5.28
C GLN A 54 -29.68 -5.40 6.06
N GLU A 55 -28.65 -5.71 6.82
CA GLU A 55 -28.62 -6.83 7.76
C GLU A 55 -28.33 -6.29 9.16
N ASN A 56 -29.13 -6.70 10.15
CA ASN A 56 -29.03 -6.22 11.53
C ASN A 56 -29.03 -4.67 11.66
N GLY A 57 -29.72 -3.98 10.74
CA GLY A 57 -29.80 -2.50 10.72
C GLY A 57 -28.60 -1.79 10.13
N GLN A 58 -27.61 -2.52 9.59
CA GLN A 58 -26.48 -1.93 8.87
C GLN A 58 -26.61 -2.13 7.37
N HIS A 59 -26.16 -1.13 6.61
CA HIS A 59 -26.04 -1.22 5.16
C HIS A 59 -25.06 -2.32 4.77
N VAL A 60 -25.48 -3.25 3.90
CA VAL A 60 -24.61 -4.31 3.36
C VAL A 60 -24.20 -4.00 1.93
N LYS A 61 -25.18 -3.78 1.05
CA LYS A 61 -24.97 -3.44 -0.37
C LYS A 61 -26.21 -2.81 -0.98
N TYR A 62 -26.07 -2.10 -2.09
CA TYR A 62 -27.20 -1.80 -2.95
C TYR A 62 -27.49 -2.97 -3.89
N LEU A 63 -28.77 -3.13 -4.21
CA LEU A 63 -29.21 -4.11 -5.18
C LEU A 63 -28.77 -3.63 -6.57
N SER A 64 -27.91 -4.38 -7.25
CA SER A 64 -27.53 -4.13 -8.64
C SER A 64 -28.43 -4.88 -9.62
N GLN A 65 -28.34 -4.55 -10.91
CA GLN A 65 -29.02 -5.31 -11.95
C GLN A 65 -28.56 -6.78 -11.97
N ALA A 66 -27.26 -7.02 -11.78
CA ALA A 66 -26.72 -8.39 -11.71
C ALA A 66 -27.27 -9.17 -10.50
N ASP A 67 -27.41 -8.52 -9.35
CA ASP A 67 -28.05 -9.15 -8.17
C ASP A 67 -29.51 -9.50 -8.44
N PHE A 68 -30.22 -8.65 -9.18
CA PHE A 68 -31.62 -8.88 -9.56
C PHE A 68 -31.78 -10.02 -10.57
N ASP A 69 -30.87 -10.12 -11.54
CA ASP A 69 -30.86 -11.15 -12.59
C ASP A 69 -30.56 -12.55 -12.02
N THR A 70 -29.76 -12.61 -10.94
CA THR A 70 -29.59 -13.84 -10.17
C THR A 70 -30.82 -14.13 -9.29
N THR A 71 -31.00 -15.38 -8.83
CA THR A 71 -32.13 -15.73 -7.96
C THR A 71 -31.96 -15.07 -6.59
N PHE A 72 -32.39 -13.81 -6.48
CA PHE A 72 -32.36 -13.04 -5.24
C PHE A 72 -33.11 -13.76 -4.12
N THR A 73 -32.39 -14.23 -3.11
CA THR A 73 -32.94 -14.84 -1.89
C THR A 73 -32.65 -13.93 -0.71
N THR A 74 -33.68 -13.35 -0.10
CA THR A 74 -33.55 -12.62 1.17
C THR A 74 -33.43 -13.62 2.31
N THR A 75 -32.43 -13.47 3.18
CA THR A 75 -32.44 -14.19 4.46
C THR A 75 -33.50 -13.57 5.38
N PRO A 76 -33.96 -14.26 6.45
CA PRO A 76 -34.94 -13.69 7.39
C PRO A 76 -34.52 -12.36 8.03
N ASN A 77 -33.21 -12.05 8.03
CA ASN A 77 -32.65 -10.86 8.65
C ASN A 77 -32.33 -9.74 7.65
N THR A 78 -32.55 -9.97 6.35
CA THR A 78 -32.29 -8.97 5.31
C THR A 78 -33.51 -8.06 5.13
N LYS A 79 -33.34 -6.76 5.33
CA LYS A 79 -34.34 -5.72 5.04
C LYS A 79 -33.97 -4.98 3.75
N LEU A 80 -34.92 -4.87 2.83
CA LEU A 80 -34.77 -3.98 1.67
C LEU A 80 -35.22 -2.57 2.06
N VAL A 81 -34.38 -1.58 1.83
CA VAL A 81 -34.65 -0.18 2.17
C VAL A 81 -34.46 0.67 0.92
N LEU A 82 -35.52 1.31 0.47
CA LEU A 82 -35.45 2.33 -0.56
C LEU A 82 -34.74 3.55 0.03
N ARG A 83 -33.73 4.08 -0.67
CA ARG A 83 -32.93 5.22 -0.23
C ARG A 83 -32.90 6.30 -1.30
N LEU A 84 -32.83 7.56 -0.85
CA LEU A 84 -32.48 8.75 -1.63
C LEU A 84 -31.03 9.15 -1.29
N PRO A 85 -30.01 8.38 -1.73
CA PRO A 85 -28.62 8.71 -1.40
C PRO A 85 -28.26 10.12 -1.91
N PHE A 86 -28.83 10.52 -3.04
CA PHE A 86 -28.63 11.79 -3.70
C PHE A 86 -29.10 13.01 -2.88
N GLN A 87 -30.34 13.06 -2.37
CA GLN A 87 -30.77 14.24 -1.58
C GLN A 87 -29.95 14.39 -0.28
N GLN A 88 -29.53 13.28 0.31
CA GLN A 88 -28.69 13.32 1.51
C GLN A 88 -27.33 13.95 1.23
N VAL A 89 -26.74 13.73 0.05
CA VAL A 89 -25.47 14.35 -0.34
C VAL A 89 -25.62 15.86 -0.44
N ASP A 90 -26.68 16.38 -1.08
CA ASP A 90 -26.91 17.83 -1.19
C ASP A 90 -27.08 18.48 0.19
N LEU A 91 -27.84 17.83 1.07
CA LEU A 91 -28.01 18.30 2.44
C LEU A 91 -26.65 18.35 3.15
N VAL A 92 -25.88 17.26 3.11
CA VAL A 92 -24.56 17.20 3.75
C VAL A 92 -23.60 18.27 3.19
N ILE A 93 -23.55 18.46 1.88
CA ILE A 93 -22.75 19.51 1.23
C ILE A 93 -23.19 20.90 1.70
N SER A 94 -24.51 21.14 1.80
CA SER A 94 -25.04 22.41 2.30
C SER A 94 -24.68 22.66 3.77
N GLU A 95 -24.76 21.64 4.63
CA GLU A 95 -24.46 21.78 6.05
C GLU A 95 -22.94 21.86 6.33
N LEU A 96 -22.08 21.27 5.49
CA LEU A 96 -20.63 21.43 5.57
C LEU A 96 -20.17 22.87 5.32
N LYS A 97 -20.96 23.63 4.55
CA LYS A 97 -20.74 25.06 4.30
C LYS A 97 -21.18 25.94 5.47
N ASP A 98 -22.04 25.45 6.38
CA ASP A 98 -22.44 26.16 7.59
C ASP A 98 -21.37 26.00 8.69
N PRO A 99 -20.65 27.07 9.09
CA PRO A 99 -19.61 26.99 10.12
C PRO A 99 -20.10 26.45 11.48
N LYS A 100 -21.40 26.61 11.79
CA LYS A 100 -21.98 26.13 13.06
C LYS A 100 -22.17 24.62 13.06
N ARG A 101 -22.52 24.03 11.91
CA ARG A 101 -22.78 22.59 11.77
C ARG A 101 -21.56 21.81 11.27
N GLN A 102 -20.66 22.47 10.55
CA GLN A 102 -19.51 21.88 9.87
C GLN A 102 -18.75 20.83 10.69
N LYS A 103 -18.43 21.10 11.97
CA LYS A 103 -17.66 20.16 12.79
C LYS A 103 -18.42 18.87 13.10
N ILE A 104 -19.73 18.95 13.31
CA ILE A 104 -20.60 17.81 13.58
C ILE A 104 -20.78 17.02 12.28
N VAL A 105 -21.07 17.71 11.19
CA VAL A 105 -21.30 17.09 9.87
C VAL A 105 -20.02 16.42 9.36
N LEU A 106 -18.84 17.03 9.51
CA LEU A 106 -17.56 16.39 9.18
C LEU A 106 -17.32 15.10 9.97
N HIS A 107 -17.79 15.04 11.22
CA HIS A 107 -17.66 13.83 12.03
C HIS A 107 -18.57 12.71 11.53
N GLU A 108 -19.80 13.04 11.14
CA GLU A 108 -20.74 12.06 10.60
C GLU A 108 -20.39 11.65 9.17
N LEU A 109 -19.89 12.58 8.37
CA LEU A 109 -19.43 12.35 7.01
C LEU A 109 -18.39 11.23 6.98
N SER A 110 -17.32 11.33 7.78
CA SER A 110 -16.23 10.36 7.74
C SER A 110 -16.51 9.03 8.44
N LYS A 111 -17.50 8.99 9.34
CA LYS A 111 -17.85 7.79 10.13
C LYS A 111 -19.08 7.03 9.65
N LYS A 112 -20.01 7.67 8.95
CA LYS A 112 -21.30 7.10 8.56
C LYS A 112 -21.58 7.22 7.07
N HIS A 113 -21.38 8.39 6.49
CA HIS A 113 -21.80 8.64 5.12
C HIS A 113 -20.78 8.11 4.10
N LEU A 114 -19.50 8.44 4.24
CA LEU A 114 -18.44 7.99 3.32
C LEU A 114 -18.08 6.50 3.48
N THR A 115 -18.69 5.78 4.42
CA THR A 115 -18.58 4.32 4.49
C THR A 115 -19.51 3.61 3.50
N ASP A 116 -20.47 4.34 2.94
CA ASP A 116 -21.37 3.91 1.87
C ASP A 116 -20.74 4.32 0.52
N SER A 117 -20.42 3.33 -0.32
CA SER A 117 -19.65 3.53 -1.56
C SER A 117 -20.40 4.41 -2.55
N GLU A 118 -21.71 4.24 -2.66
CA GLU A 118 -22.59 4.95 -3.56
C GLU A 118 -22.80 6.39 -3.09
N PHE A 119 -22.95 6.61 -1.77
CA PHE A 119 -22.93 7.96 -1.20
C PHE A 119 -21.60 8.66 -1.52
N ALA A 120 -20.47 7.97 -1.29
CA ALA A 120 -19.15 8.55 -1.52
C ALA A 120 -18.90 8.88 -3.01
N GLN A 121 -19.34 8.00 -3.93
CA GLN A 121 -19.28 8.26 -5.37
C GLN A 121 -20.10 9.48 -5.77
N GLU A 122 -21.33 9.60 -5.28
CA GLU A 122 -22.13 10.80 -5.57
C GLU A 122 -21.51 12.06 -4.95
N PHE A 123 -20.99 11.96 -3.72
CA PHE A 123 -20.30 13.06 -3.05
C PHE A 123 -19.11 13.56 -3.89
N MET A 124 -18.38 12.65 -4.56
CA MET A 124 -17.33 13.01 -5.52
C MET A 124 -17.92 13.70 -6.77
N GLN A 125 -19.00 13.17 -7.35
CA GLN A 125 -19.64 13.74 -8.54
C GLN A 125 -20.18 15.17 -8.32
N ARG A 126 -20.52 15.53 -7.08
CA ARG A 126 -21.03 16.86 -6.71
C ARG A 126 -19.98 17.81 -6.16
N ASP A 127 -18.72 17.61 -6.54
CA ASP A 127 -17.59 18.44 -6.11
C ASP A 127 -17.45 18.50 -4.56
N GLY A 128 -17.83 17.43 -3.89
CA GLY A 128 -17.63 17.29 -2.44
C GLY A 128 -16.15 17.25 -2.07
N VAL A 129 -15.29 16.78 -2.98
CA VAL A 129 -13.83 16.78 -2.78
C VAL A 129 -13.28 18.20 -2.82
N GLY A 130 -13.66 19.03 -3.80
CA GLY A 130 -13.28 20.44 -3.86
C GLY A 130 -13.74 21.21 -2.61
N LEU A 131 -14.91 20.87 -2.05
CA LEU A 131 -15.33 21.42 -0.76
C LEU A 131 -14.39 21.01 0.38
N LEU A 132 -14.01 19.73 0.48
CA LEU A 132 -13.07 19.26 1.50
C LEU A 132 -11.69 19.92 1.38
N GLU A 133 -11.20 20.14 0.15
CA GLU A 133 -9.96 20.89 -0.11
C GLU A 133 -10.06 22.36 0.32
N GLY A 134 -11.19 23.01 0.05
CA GLY A 134 -11.47 24.35 0.55
C GLY A 134 -11.45 24.42 2.09
N LEU A 135 -12.03 23.42 2.76
CA LEU A 135 -11.98 23.32 4.22
C LEU A 135 -10.57 23.08 4.75
N LEU A 136 -9.78 22.26 4.06
CA LEU A 136 -8.40 21.93 4.41
C LEU A 136 -7.49 23.17 4.47
N ALA A 137 -7.74 24.18 3.64
CA ALA A 137 -7.01 25.46 3.67
C ALA A 137 -7.21 26.25 4.97
N THR A 138 -8.43 26.21 5.54
CA THR A 138 -8.81 27.00 6.73
C THR A 138 -8.78 26.20 8.04
N ALA A 139 -8.84 24.88 7.97
CA ALA A 139 -8.97 24.03 9.14
C ALA A 139 -7.69 23.97 9.98
N VAL A 140 -7.87 23.94 11.31
CA VAL A 140 -6.79 23.80 12.30
C VAL A 140 -7.04 22.64 13.25
N ALA A 141 -5.94 22.07 13.77
CA ALA A 141 -5.93 21.05 14.82
C ALA A 141 -6.97 19.92 14.61
N GLY A 142 -7.90 19.73 15.55
CA GLY A 142 -8.85 18.63 15.52
C GLY A 142 -9.95 18.74 14.45
N THR A 143 -10.12 19.89 13.79
CA THR A 143 -10.98 20.00 12.60
C THR A 143 -10.22 19.54 11.37
N LEU A 144 -8.95 19.92 11.24
CA LEU A 144 -8.07 19.44 10.16
C LEU A 144 -7.99 17.91 10.16
N GLY A 145 -7.85 17.29 11.34
CA GLY A 145 -7.85 15.83 11.46
C GLY A 145 -9.13 15.17 10.94
N LYS A 146 -10.31 15.80 11.08
CA LYS A 146 -11.58 15.29 10.54
C LYS A 146 -11.69 15.47 9.03
N VAL A 147 -11.20 16.59 8.51
CA VAL A 147 -11.15 16.84 7.05
C VAL A 147 -10.25 15.80 6.39
N LEU A 148 -9.04 15.59 6.92
CA LEU A 148 -8.12 14.57 6.43
C LEU A 148 -8.71 13.16 6.54
N GLN A 149 -9.44 12.85 7.61
CA GLN A 149 -10.17 11.59 7.75
C GLN A 149 -11.26 11.42 6.68
N ALA A 150 -12.00 12.48 6.34
CA ALA A 150 -13.00 12.42 5.27
C ALA A 150 -12.33 12.18 3.91
N ILE A 151 -11.24 12.89 3.61
CA ILE A 151 -10.46 12.69 2.39
C ILE A 151 -9.89 11.26 2.34
N ASP A 152 -9.41 10.72 3.46
CA ASP A 152 -8.92 9.34 3.59
C ASP A 152 -9.97 8.30 3.20
N ARG A 153 -11.25 8.54 3.53
CA ARG A 153 -12.38 7.68 3.13
C ARG A 153 -12.77 7.86 1.67
N VAL A 154 -12.81 9.10 1.18
CA VAL A 154 -13.04 9.37 -0.25
C VAL A 154 -12.00 8.64 -1.08
N MET A 155 -10.71 8.74 -0.72
CA MET A 155 -9.62 8.04 -1.41
C MET A 155 -9.75 6.52 -1.36
N GLU A 156 -10.24 5.93 -0.27
CA GLU A 156 -10.49 4.47 -0.21
C GLU A 156 -11.52 4.05 -1.26
N VAL A 157 -12.65 4.77 -1.33
CA VAL A 157 -13.70 4.47 -2.30
C VAL A 157 -13.21 4.73 -3.73
N ALA A 158 -12.48 5.82 -3.95
CA ALA A 158 -11.93 6.16 -5.27
C ALA A 158 -10.95 5.09 -5.77
N ILE A 159 -10.06 4.58 -4.91
CA ILE A 159 -9.15 3.49 -5.27
C ILE A 159 -9.94 2.22 -5.59
N MET A 160 -10.95 1.87 -4.78
CA MET A 160 -11.77 0.68 -5.01
C MET A 160 -12.61 0.75 -6.29
N THR A 161 -12.99 1.96 -6.71
CA THR A 161 -13.84 2.20 -7.89
C THR A 161 -13.08 2.61 -9.14
N GLY A 162 -11.75 2.83 -9.04
CA GLY A 162 -10.92 3.31 -10.14
C GLY A 162 -11.08 4.80 -10.47
N LEU A 163 -11.65 5.59 -9.56
CA LEU A 163 -11.95 7.03 -9.74
C LEU A 163 -10.93 7.95 -9.04
N PHE A 164 -9.69 7.50 -8.86
CA PHE A 164 -8.67 8.24 -8.09
C PHE A 164 -7.83 9.21 -8.93
N GLU A 165 -7.76 9.03 -10.26
CA GLU A 165 -6.96 9.89 -11.13
C GLU A 165 -7.45 11.33 -11.10
N GLY A 166 -6.56 12.27 -10.77
CA GLY A 166 -6.88 13.71 -10.69
C GLY A 166 -7.84 14.10 -9.57
N LEU A 167 -8.16 13.18 -8.64
CA LEU A 167 -9.17 13.41 -7.61
C LEU A 167 -8.73 14.43 -6.55
N LEU A 168 -7.44 14.40 -6.18
CA LEU A 168 -6.88 15.31 -5.18
C LEU A 168 -5.91 16.29 -5.85
N GLY A 169 -6.01 17.56 -5.49
CA GLY A 169 -5.04 18.59 -5.82
C GLY A 169 -3.78 18.53 -4.95
N ASP A 170 -2.68 19.10 -5.47
CA ASP A 170 -1.38 19.19 -4.80
C ASP A 170 -1.48 19.81 -3.39
N CYS A 171 -2.45 20.68 -3.14
CA CYS A 171 -2.65 21.36 -1.86
C CYS A 171 -2.92 20.38 -0.69
N VAL A 172 -3.56 19.24 -0.95
CA VAL A 172 -3.83 18.21 0.06
C VAL A 172 -2.51 17.60 0.51
N LEU A 173 -1.64 17.26 -0.43
CA LEU A 173 -0.35 16.68 -0.13
C LEU A 173 0.58 17.68 0.58
N GLU A 174 0.65 18.92 0.09
CA GLU A 174 1.43 19.98 0.74
C GLU A 174 1.00 20.15 2.21
N LYS A 175 -0.31 20.09 2.47
CA LYS A 175 -0.84 20.17 3.84
C LYS A 175 -0.50 18.94 4.67
N CYS A 176 -0.59 17.73 4.10
CA CYS A 176 -0.19 16.49 4.78
C CYS A 176 1.29 16.54 5.20
N VAL A 177 2.18 16.86 4.26
CA VAL A 177 3.63 16.93 4.50
C VAL A 177 3.99 18.02 5.50
N SER A 178 3.47 19.24 5.32
CA SER A 178 3.71 20.33 6.28
C SER A 178 3.21 19.98 7.68
N SER A 179 2.08 19.29 7.79
CA SER A 179 1.52 18.85 9.07
C SER A 179 2.38 17.82 9.79
N LEU A 180 3.11 16.94 9.07
CA LEU A 180 4.06 16.02 9.69
C LEU A 180 5.19 16.74 10.44
N ILE A 181 5.53 17.94 10.00
CA ILE A 181 6.63 18.73 10.57
C ILE A 181 6.12 19.64 11.68
N SER A 182 4.93 20.24 11.54
CA SER A 182 4.47 21.31 12.41
C SER A 182 3.31 20.93 13.36
N SER A 183 2.64 19.81 13.16
CA SER A 183 1.44 19.45 13.94
C SER A 183 1.78 18.55 15.11
N ASN A 184 1.24 18.89 16.29
CA ASN A 184 1.22 17.99 17.45
C ASN A 184 -0.11 17.24 17.59
N ASN A 185 -1.04 17.39 16.64
CA ASN A 185 -2.34 16.74 16.70
C ASN A 185 -2.27 15.32 16.13
N LEU A 186 -2.53 14.31 16.98
CA LEU A 186 -2.44 12.90 16.61
C LEU A 186 -3.30 12.53 15.39
N GLN A 187 -4.56 13.00 15.31
CA GLN A 187 -5.41 12.69 14.17
C GLN A 187 -4.85 13.26 12.86
N VAL A 188 -4.35 14.50 12.90
CA VAL A 188 -3.73 15.13 11.74
C VAL A 188 -2.54 14.29 11.25
N LEU A 189 -1.64 13.89 12.16
CA LEU A 189 -0.47 13.08 11.81
C LEU A 189 -0.85 11.71 11.24
N ILE A 190 -1.78 11.00 11.90
CA ILE A 190 -2.24 9.67 11.47
C ILE A 190 -2.83 9.72 10.06
N TYR A 191 -3.75 10.65 9.78
CA TYR A 191 -4.41 10.72 8.47
C TYR A 191 -3.50 11.31 7.39
N SER A 192 -2.55 12.19 7.75
CA SER A 192 -1.52 12.65 6.80
C SER A 192 -0.67 11.47 6.32
N LEU A 193 -0.20 10.61 7.23
CA LEU A 193 0.59 9.43 6.88
C LEU A 193 -0.20 8.42 6.04
N LYS A 194 -1.48 8.18 6.37
CA LYS A 194 -2.34 7.29 5.59
C LYS A 194 -2.54 7.80 4.16
N LEU A 195 -2.85 9.08 4.00
CA LEU A 195 -3.03 9.69 2.69
C LEU A 195 -1.74 9.66 1.87
N ILE A 196 -0.61 10.02 2.48
CA ILE A 196 0.71 9.95 1.82
C ILE A 196 0.99 8.53 1.32
N SER A 197 0.79 7.52 2.16
CA SER A 197 0.99 6.11 1.76
C SER A 197 0.06 5.71 0.61
N LYS A 198 -1.22 6.11 0.61
CA LYS A 198 -2.17 5.82 -0.47
C LYS A 198 -1.76 6.50 -1.77
N ILE A 199 -1.38 7.78 -1.73
CA ILE A 199 -0.98 8.55 -2.91
C ILE A 199 0.23 7.91 -3.59
N ILE A 200 1.25 7.49 -2.82
CA ILE A 200 2.41 6.77 -3.37
C ILE A 200 1.99 5.48 -4.10
N SER A 201 1.00 4.76 -3.55
CA SER A 201 0.55 3.47 -4.07
C SER A 201 -0.45 3.55 -5.23
N CYS A 202 -1.03 4.73 -5.52
CA CYS A 202 -2.04 4.89 -6.57
C CYS A 202 -1.44 4.76 -7.98
N ASP A 203 -0.39 5.54 -8.28
CA ASP A 203 0.29 5.50 -9.57
C ASP A 203 1.73 6.04 -9.46
N LYS A 204 2.47 6.00 -10.58
CA LYS A 204 3.84 6.54 -10.64
C LYS A 204 3.87 8.04 -10.40
N SER A 205 2.83 8.78 -10.77
CA SER A 205 2.79 10.23 -10.58
C SER A 205 2.74 10.58 -9.08
N GLY A 206 1.92 9.86 -8.31
CA GLY A 206 1.80 10.00 -6.87
C GLY A 206 3.13 9.82 -6.14
N PHE A 207 3.93 8.80 -6.51
CA PHE A 207 5.28 8.65 -5.97
C PHE A 207 6.13 9.92 -6.14
N TRP A 208 6.19 10.46 -7.36
CA TRP A 208 7.02 11.63 -7.66
C TRP A 208 6.55 12.88 -6.95
N VAL A 209 5.24 13.10 -6.84
CA VAL A 209 4.68 14.25 -6.13
C VAL A 209 5.04 14.15 -4.63
N VAL A 210 4.86 12.98 -4.00
CA VAL A 210 5.23 12.79 -2.58
C VAL A 210 6.74 12.95 -2.36
N HIS A 211 7.56 12.31 -3.20
CA HIS A 211 9.02 12.43 -3.13
C HIS A 211 9.45 13.90 -3.18
N ARG A 212 8.96 14.65 -4.19
CA ARG A 212 9.23 16.07 -4.38
C ARG A 212 8.86 16.88 -3.14
N GLU A 213 7.64 16.71 -2.62
CA GLU A 213 7.17 17.49 -1.48
C GLU A 213 7.96 17.20 -0.19
N LEU A 214 8.29 15.93 0.08
CA LEU A 214 9.10 15.57 1.25
C LEU A 214 10.51 16.13 1.17
N VAL A 215 11.16 16.06 -0.01
CA VAL A 215 12.50 16.64 -0.24
C VAL A 215 12.46 18.16 -0.11
N GLN A 216 11.47 18.83 -0.72
CA GLN A 216 11.34 20.29 -0.62
C GLN A 216 11.08 20.74 0.82
N ALA A 217 10.22 20.05 1.55
CA ALA A 217 9.92 20.36 2.94
C ALA A 217 11.15 20.19 3.84
N ALA A 218 11.92 19.12 3.63
CA ALA A 218 13.19 18.88 4.33
C ALA A 218 14.21 20.00 4.02
N ASN A 219 14.38 20.37 2.75
CA ASN A 219 15.29 21.45 2.33
C ASN A 219 14.91 22.80 2.96
N LYS A 220 13.62 23.15 3.00
CA LYS A 220 13.12 24.37 3.67
C LYS A 220 13.46 24.41 5.16
N LYS A 221 13.64 23.25 5.80
CA LYS A 221 13.96 23.10 7.22
C LYS A 221 15.43 22.76 7.48
N GLN A 222 16.28 22.68 6.45
CA GLN A 222 17.67 22.21 6.55
C GLN A 222 17.77 20.83 7.22
N GLN A 223 16.82 19.95 6.89
CA GLN A 223 16.72 18.57 7.37
C GLN A 223 17.07 17.59 6.26
N GLN A 224 17.33 16.33 6.62
CA GLN A 224 17.52 15.28 5.63
C GLN A 224 16.19 14.93 4.95
N PRO A 225 16.21 14.48 3.68
CA PRO A 225 15.04 13.94 3.03
C PRO A 225 14.34 12.86 3.88
N TYR A 226 13.01 12.86 3.87
CA TYR A 226 12.16 11.89 4.59
C TYR A 226 12.26 11.90 6.12
N GLU A 227 13.06 12.77 6.73
CA GLU A 227 13.29 12.83 8.18
C GLU A 227 11.98 12.94 8.98
N ALA A 228 10.99 13.67 8.47
CA ALA A 228 9.68 13.79 9.12
C ALA A 228 8.95 12.43 9.27
N VAL A 229 9.01 11.58 8.24
CA VAL A 229 8.41 10.24 8.26
C VAL A 229 9.17 9.31 9.20
N ILE A 230 10.50 9.36 9.15
CA ILE A 230 11.35 8.49 9.99
C ILE A 230 11.23 8.91 11.47
N SER A 231 11.15 10.21 11.74
CA SER A 231 10.91 10.75 13.09
C SER A 231 9.54 10.35 13.63
N ALA A 232 8.51 10.30 12.78
CA ALA A 232 7.20 9.80 13.15
C ALA A 232 7.24 8.30 13.52
N LEU A 233 8.04 7.48 12.84
CA LEU A 233 8.26 6.08 13.22
C LEU A 233 8.98 5.93 14.58
N LYS A 234 9.97 6.78 14.86
CA LYS A 234 10.75 6.70 16.10
C LYS A 234 9.98 7.22 17.32
N ASN A 235 9.40 8.41 17.17
CA ASN A 235 8.89 9.18 18.30
C ASN A 235 7.35 9.20 18.39
N GLY A 236 6.65 8.75 17.34
CA GLY A 236 5.19 8.76 17.29
C GLY A 236 4.53 7.78 18.25
N ASP A 237 3.23 7.97 18.48
CA ASP A 237 2.42 6.93 19.11
C ASP A 237 2.27 5.72 18.18
N LEU A 238 1.72 4.62 18.70
CA LEU A 238 1.63 3.38 17.94
C LEU A 238 0.92 3.52 16.58
N ASN A 239 -0.12 4.34 16.48
CA ASN A 239 -0.85 4.54 15.23
C ASN A 239 -0.05 5.38 14.23
N ILE A 240 0.68 6.38 14.72
CA ILE A 240 1.62 7.18 13.93
C ILE A 240 2.76 6.29 13.44
N LYS A 241 3.30 5.39 14.28
CA LYS A 241 4.34 4.42 13.88
C LYS A 241 3.86 3.49 12.77
N VAL A 242 2.63 2.98 12.87
CA VAL A 242 1.99 2.18 11.81
C VAL A 242 1.87 2.99 10.52
N GLY A 243 1.39 4.23 10.60
CA GLY A 243 1.28 5.13 9.44
C GLY A 243 2.63 5.40 8.78
N ALA A 244 3.66 5.70 9.56
CA ALA A 244 5.00 5.99 9.09
C ALA A 244 5.64 4.76 8.42
N LEU A 245 5.46 3.57 9.02
CA LEU A 245 5.93 2.32 8.43
C LEU A 245 5.23 2.01 7.11
N ASN A 246 3.92 2.29 6.99
CA ASN A 246 3.20 2.11 5.73
C ASN A 246 3.71 3.07 4.64
N VAL A 247 4.07 4.32 4.99
CA VAL A 247 4.72 5.25 4.05
C VAL A 247 6.07 4.69 3.58
N ILE A 248 6.90 4.21 4.51
CA ILE A 248 8.20 3.59 4.17
C ILE A 248 8.00 2.38 3.26
N ASN A 249 7.03 1.51 3.56
CA ASN A 249 6.71 0.35 2.73
C ASN A 249 6.27 0.78 1.32
N ALA A 250 5.41 1.80 1.22
CA ALA A 250 4.97 2.32 -0.07
C ALA A 250 6.15 2.86 -0.90
N PHE A 251 7.11 3.55 -0.29
CA PHE A 251 8.35 3.98 -0.97
C PHE A 251 9.18 2.79 -1.48
N ILE A 252 9.37 1.76 -0.65
CA ILE A 252 10.13 0.56 -1.03
C ILE A 252 9.47 -0.17 -2.20
N GLU A 253 8.14 -0.24 -2.21
CA GLU A 253 7.38 -1.03 -3.19
C GLU A 253 7.17 -0.31 -4.52
N HIS A 254 6.99 1.01 -4.47
CA HIS A 254 6.57 1.78 -5.63
C HIS A 254 7.67 2.70 -6.18
N SER A 255 8.91 2.64 -5.66
CA SER A 255 10.02 3.41 -6.22
C SER A 255 10.25 3.03 -7.69
N PRO A 256 10.04 3.96 -8.64
CA PRO A 256 10.21 3.69 -10.06
C PRO A 256 11.67 3.74 -10.50
N ASP A 257 12.53 4.38 -9.70
CA ASP A 257 13.94 4.61 -10.00
C ASP A 257 14.83 3.88 -8.98
N LYS A 258 15.89 3.24 -9.48
CA LYS A 258 16.82 2.44 -8.68
C LYS A 258 17.72 3.31 -7.79
N ALA A 259 18.19 4.45 -8.29
CA ALA A 259 19.09 5.32 -7.53
C ALA A 259 18.33 5.95 -6.36
N ILE A 260 17.10 6.44 -6.59
CA ILE A 260 16.25 6.99 -5.53
C ILE A 260 15.91 5.91 -4.49
N PHE A 261 15.65 4.68 -4.93
CA PHE A 261 15.41 3.57 -4.03
C PHE A 261 16.62 3.26 -3.13
N GLU A 262 17.81 3.14 -3.71
CA GLU A 262 19.04 2.86 -2.97
C GLU A 262 19.39 4.02 -2.01
N GLU A 263 19.27 5.27 -2.45
CA GLU A 263 19.44 6.45 -1.61
C GLU A 263 18.45 6.46 -0.43
N PHE A 264 17.17 6.17 -0.70
CA PHE A 264 16.14 6.08 0.34
C PHE A 264 16.47 5.00 1.37
N LEU A 265 16.93 3.83 0.95
CA LEU A 265 17.32 2.74 1.85
C LEU A 265 18.49 3.14 2.76
N VAL A 266 19.54 3.76 2.19
CA VAL A 266 20.68 4.23 2.97
C VAL A 266 20.23 5.26 4.01
N LEU A 267 19.42 6.24 3.60
CA LEU A 267 18.90 7.26 4.50
C LEU A 267 18.13 6.65 5.67
N ILE A 268 17.12 5.81 5.42
CA ILE A 268 16.33 5.24 6.53
C ILE A 268 17.21 4.39 7.47
N GLU A 269 18.19 3.66 6.94
CA GLU A 269 19.14 2.86 7.72
C GLU A 269 20.04 3.72 8.61
N ASP A 270 20.59 4.82 8.09
CA ASP A 270 21.39 5.79 8.85
C ASP A 270 20.60 6.44 9.98
N PHE A 271 19.28 6.63 9.80
CA PHE A 271 18.40 7.11 10.86
C PHE A 271 18.07 6.05 11.93
N GLY A 272 18.52 4.81 11.78
CA GLY A 272 18.39 3.74 12.76
C GLY A 272 16.99 3.12 12.83
N TYR A 273 16.20 3.18 11.75
CA TYR A 273 14.81 2.72 11.77
C TYR A 273 14.67 1.23 12.12
N LEU A 274 15.63 0.38 11.74
CA LEU A 274 15.62 -1.06 12.04
C LEU A 274 15.73 -1.36 13.53
N GLN A 275 16.49 -0.56 14.28
CA GLN A 275 16.63 -0.73 15.73
C GLN A 275 15.29 -0.43 16.40
N GLU A 276 14.61 0.63 15.94
CA GLU A 276 13.27 0.98 16.40
C GLU A 276 12.26 -0.13 16.08
N LEU A 277 12.22 -0.64 14.84
CA LEU A 277 11.31 -1.72 14.46
C LEU A 277 11.50 -2.97 15.32
N LYS A 278 12.75 -3.36 15.59
CA LYS A 278 13.06 -4.51 16.47
C LYS A 278 12.58 -4.27 17.90
N ALA A 279 12.84 -3.07 18.45
CA ALA A 279 12.40 -2.73 19.80
C ALA A 279 10.87 -2.77 19.93
N GLN A 280 10.15 -2.17 18.97
CA GLN A 280 8.69 -2.14 18.98
C GLN A 280 8.06 -3.51 18.73
N LEU A 281 8.66 -4.36 17.89
CA LEU A 281 8.16 -5.70 17.63
C LEU A 281 8.16 -6.57 18.91
N VAL A 282 9.15 -6.37 19.78
CA VAL A 282 9.24 -7.04 21.09
C VAL A 282 8.29 -6.41 22.09
N ALA A 283 8.22 -5.07 22.13
CA ALA A 283 7.46 -4.34 23.14
C ALA A 283 5.94 -4.31 22.91
N VAL A 284 5.47 -4.39 21.66
CA VAL A 284 4.08 -4.06 21.31
C VAL A 284 3.32 -5.25 20.71
N GLN A 285 2.15 -5.55 21.29
CA GLN A 285 1.24 -6.62 20.84
C GLN A 285 0.12 -6.09 19.92
N SER A 286 0.43 -5.16 19.01
CA SER A 286 -0.57 -4.63 18.06
C SER A 286 -0.61 -5.47 16.76
N PRO A 287 -1.77 -6.03 16.38
CA PRO A 287 -1.93 -6.73 15.12
C PRO A 287 -1.59 -5.86 13.91
N ASP A 288 -1.95 -4.58 13.94
CA ASP A 288 -1.74 -3.66 12.83
C ASP A 288 -0.25 -3.32 12.67
N PHE A 289 0.46 -3.11 13.78
CA PHE A 289 1.92 -2.91 13.73
C PHE A 289 2.65 -4.15 13.24
N LYS A 290 2.29 -5.34 13.74
CA LYS A 290 2.87 -6.60 13.25
C LYS A 290 2.58 -6.83 11.77
N ARG A 291 1.38 -6.48 11.30
CA ARG A 291 1.02 -6.56 9.88
C ARG A 291 1.86 -5.59 9.04
N ALA A 292 2.06 -4.35 9.50
CA ALA A 292 2.90 -3.38 8.82
C ALA A 292 4.38 -3.82 8.76
N VAL A 293 4.92 -4.42 9.84
CA VAL A 293 6.26 -5.01 9.86
C VAL A 293 6.37 -6.22 8.93
N PHE A 294 5.35 -7.09 8.90
CA PHE A 294 5.31 -8.20 7.95
C PHE A 294 5.38 -7.69 6.50
N TRP A 295 4.57 -6.69 6.14
CA TRP A 295 4.62 -6.11 4.80
C TRP A 295 5.93 -5.41 4.51
N HIS A 296 6.58 -4.81 5.51
CA HIS A 296 7.93 -4.27 5.37
C HIS A 296 8.95 -5.35 5.01
N GLN A 297 8.92 -6.49 5.71
CA GLN A 297 9.80 -7.63 5.42
C GLN A 297 9.55 -8.19 4.03
N VAL A 298 8.27 -8.31 3.63
CA VAL A 298 7.86 -8.73 2.29
C VAL A 298 8.40 -7.79 1.22
N ALA A 299 8.20 -6.48 1.39
CA ALA A 299 8.65 -5.47 0.43
C ALA A 299 10.18 -5.49 0.23
N LYS A 300 10.97 -5.50 1.32
CA LYS A 300 12.43 -5.63 1.20
C LYS A 300 12.85 -6.95 0.56
N SER A 301 12.15 -8.05 0.89
CA SER A 301 12.47 -9.35 0.33
C SER A 301 12.16 -9.44 -1.16
N ASP A 302 11.06 -8.84 -1.62
CA ASP A 302 10.73 -8.81 -3.05
C ASP A 302 11.76 -8.07 -3.88
N HIS A 303 12.38 -7.03 -3.33
CA HIS A 303 13.51 -6.39 -3.98
C HIS A 303 14.67 -7.35 -4.22
N TRP A 304 15.02 -8.20 -3.24
CA TRP A 304 16.02 -9.27 -3.45
C TRP A 304 15.56 -10.27 -4.52
N GLY A 305 14.26 -10.59 -4.57
CA GLY A 305 13.70 -11.41 -5.64
C GLY A 305 13.86 -10.80 -7.04
N LEU A 306 13.66 -9.49 -7.16
CA LEU A 306 13.89 -8.75 -8.42
C LEU A 306 15.37 -8.71 -8.78
N GLU A 307 16.23 -8.39 -7.82
CA GLU A 307 17.67 -8.28 -8.03
C GLU A 307 18.34 -9.61 -8.39
N LYS A 308 17.85 -10.72 -7.80
CA LYS A 308 18.24 -12.08 -8.20
C LYS A 308 18.02 -12.32 -9.69
N ASN A 309 16.96 -11.76 -10.27
CA ASN A 309 16.62 -11.95 -11.67
C ASN A 309 17.38 -11.01 -12.62
N ILE A 310 18.21 -10.09 -12.11
CA ILE A 310 19.12 -9.28 -12.92
C ILE A 310 20.34 -10.14 -13.27
N PRO A 311 20.54 -10.54 -14.53
CA PRO A 311 21.71 -11.32 -14.91
C PRO A 311 22.98 -10.49 -14.69
N TYR A 312 24.07 -11.16 -14.30
CA TYR A 312 25.38 -10.54 -14.35
C TYR A 312 25.72 -10.18 -15.80
N ASP A 313 26.15 -8.94 -16.03
CA ASP A 313 26.46 -8.39 -17.34
C ASP A 313 27.91 -7.92 -17.36
N LYS A 314 28.70 -8.50 -18.27
CA LYS A 314 30.15 -8.23 -18.41
C LYS A 314 30.43 -6.88 -19.07
N GLU A 315 29.46 -6.34 -19.81
CA GLU A 315 29.57 -5.03 -20.45
C GLU A 315 29.10 -3.91 -19.52
N ASN A 316 28.46 -4.27 -18.40
CA ASN A 316 28.04 -3.32 -17.39
C ASN A 316 29.18 -3.04 -16.42
N LYS A 317 29.65 -1.78 -16.43
CA LYS A 317 30.75 -1.34 -15.58
C LYS A 317 30.50 -1.52 -14.09
N ASP A 318 29.29 -1.25 -13.60
CA ASP A 318 28.98 -1.34 -12.17
C ASP A 318 29.03 -2.80 -11.68
N HIS A 319 28.62 -3.74 -12.53
CA HIS A 319 28.70 -5.17 -12.22
C HIS A 319 30.15 -5.64 -12.15
N GLU A 320 30.97 -5.25 -13.12
CA GLU A 320 32.40 -5.55 -13.15
C GLU A 320 33.13 -4.89 -11.97
N ASP A 321 32.84 -3.62 -11.65
CA ASP A 321 33.41 -2.90 -10.52
C ASP A 321 33.11 -3.62 -9.18
N CYS A 322 31.88 -4.12 -8.99
CA CYS A 322 31.55 -4.97 -7.83
C CYS A 322 32.39 -6.26 -7.78
N LEU A 323 32.66 -6.89 -8.92
CA LEU A 323 33.45 -8.12 -8.99
C LEU A 323 34.93 -7.85 -8.71
N TYR A 324 35.50 -6.77 -9.26
CA TYR A 324 36.86 -6.34 -8.94
C TYR A 324 37.00 -5.93 -7.48
N GLU A 325 35.97 -5.28 -6.92
CA GLU A 325 35.96 -4.92 -5.50
C GLU A 325 36.01 -6.17 -4.60
N LEU A 326 35.30 -7.25 -4.96
CA LEU A 326 35.40 -8.52 -4.25
C LEU A 326 36.84 -9.05 -4.23
N TRP A 327 37.53 -9.00 -5.37
CA TRP A 327 38.93 -9.42 -5.45
C TRP A 327 39.82 -8.57 -4.54
N ASN A 328 39.74 -7.25 -4.69
CA ASN A 328 40.58 -6.31 -3.95
C ASN A 328 40.33 -6.34 -2.44
N THR A 329 39.09 -6.65 -2.02
CA THR A 329 38.74 -6.83 -0.60
C THR A 329 39.45 -8.05 -0.01
N CYS A 330 39.56 -9.15 -0.78
CA CYS A 330 40.13 -10.41 -0.30
C CYS A 330 41.64 -10.53 -0.47
N PHE A 331 42.20 -9.92 -1.53
CA PHE A 331 43.61 -9.99 -1.91
C PHE A 331 44.17 -8.60 -2.27
N PRO A 332 44.25 -7.65 -1.32
CA PRO A 332 44.67 -6.28 -1.60
C PRO A 332 46.10 -6.18 -2.18
N GLU A 333 46.97 -7.12 -1.81
CA GLU A 333 48.38 -7.14 -2.23
C GLU A 333 48.61 -7.92 -3.54
N THR A 334 47.59 -8.61 -4.06
CA THR A 334 47.71 -9.43 -5.27
C THR A 334 46.88 -8.80 -6.38
N LYS A 335 47.54 -8.28 -7.41
CA LYS A 335 46.82 -7.78 -8.58
C LYS A 335 46.15 -8.92 -9.35
N LEU A 336 44.89 -8.73 -9.73
CA LEU A 336 44.22 -9.60 -10.69
C LEU A 336 44.83 -9.40 -12.08
N GLU A 337 45.33 -10.46 -12.70
CA GLU A 337 46.02 -10.46 -13.99
C GLU A 337 45.08 -10.09 -15.13
N SER A 338 43.88 -10.66 -15.11
CA SER A 338 42.82 -10.43 -16.09
C SER A 338 41.45 -10.81 -15.52
N ARG A 339 40.41 -10.24 -16.13
CA ARG A 339 39.00 -10.54 -15.78
C ARG A 339 38.68 -12.04 -15.86
N VAL A 340 39.23 -12.74 -16.84
CA VAL A 340 39.13 -14.20 -16.94
C VAL A 340 40.50 -14.77 -16.60
N SER A 341 40.63 -15.45 -15.48
CA SER A 341 41.90 -15.98 -14.97
C SER A 341 41.69 -17.13 -13.98
N GLU A 342 42.70 -17.97 -13.81
CA GLU A 342 42.71 -19.06 -12.82
C GLU A 342 42.66 -18.54 -11.37
N GLN A 343 43.02 -17.28 -11.15
CA GLN A 343 43.04 -16.63 -9.84
C GLN A 343 41.66 -16.66 -9.14
N TRP A 344 40.56 -16.63 -9.89
CA TRP A 344 39.21 -16.69 -9.30
C TRP A 344 38.93 -17.98 -8.52
N LYS A 345 39.59 -19.09 -8.87
CA LYS A 345 39.47 -20.34 -8.11
C LYS A 345 40.02 -20.21 -6.69
N LEU A 346 40.92 -19.25 -6.44
CA LEU A 346 41.42 -18.94 -5.09
C LEU A 346 40.31 -18.41 -4.17
N LEU A 347 39.30 -17.73 -4.72
CA LEU A 347 38.08 -17.32 -4.00
C LEU A 347 36.99 -18.40 -4.01
N GLY A 348 37.23 -19.56 -4.63
CA GLY A 348 36.27 -20.65 -4.68
C GLY A 348 35.15 -20.46 -5.69
N PHE A 349 35.43 -19.78 -6.81
CA PHE A 349 34.61 -19.88 -8.03
C PHE A 349 34.93 -21.18 -8.79
N GLN A 350 33.96 -21.72 -9.54
CA GLN A 350 34.12 -23.02 -10.21
C GLN A 350 35.09 -22.96 -11.40
N GLY A 351 35.11 -21.84 -12.13
CA GLY A 351 35.90 -21.65 -13.34
C GLY A 351 36.82 -20.44 -13.29
N THR A 352 37.40 -20.12 -14.45
CA THR A 352 38.22 -18.91 -14.65
C THR A 352 37.38 -17.64 -14.83
N ASP A 353 36.06 -17.80 -14.98
CA ASP A 353 35.11 -16.71 -15.16
C ASP A 353 33.96 -16.83 -14.15
N PRO A 354 33.96 -16.01 -13.07
CA PRO A 354 32.91 -15.95 -12.07
C PRO A 354 31.50 -15.71 -12.62
N ALA A 355 31.36 -15.08 -13.79
CA ALA A 355 30.06 -14.82 -14.40
C ALA A 355 29.24 -16.11 -14.61
N THR A 356 29.94 -17.25 -14.78
CA THR A 356 29.29 -18.54 -14.97
C THR A 356 28.63 -19.08 -13.70
N ASP A 357 29.11 -18.70 -12.51
CA ASP A 357 28.57 -19.11 -11.22
C ASP A 357 27.30 -18.33 -10.85
N PHE A 358 27.12 -17.11 -11.38
CA PHE A 358 25.97 -16.25 -11.05
C PHE A 358 24.68 -16.57 -11.82
N ARG A 359 24.65 -17.57 -12.70
CA ARG A 359 23.47 -17.85 -13.56
C ARG A 359 22.17 -18.07 -12.77
N GLY A 360 22.22 -18.68 -11.59
CA GLY A 360 21.04 -18.96 -10.77
C GLY A 360 20.61 -17.83 -9.85
N MET A 361 21.58 -17.01 -9.40
CA MET A 361 21.37 -15.97 -8.37
C MET A 361 21.54 -14.53 -8.90
N GLY A 362 21.86 -14.38 -10.19
CA GLY A 362 22.11 -13.10 -10.83
C GLY A 362 23.12 -12.24 -10.09
N LEU A 363 22.93 -10.92 -10.21
CA LEU A 363 23.72 -9.90 -9.52
C LEU A 363 23.66 -10.04 -8.00
N LEU A 364 22.52 -10.48 -7.45
CA LEU A 364 22.36 -10.68 -6.00
C LEU A 364 23.39 -11.68 -5.45
N GLY A 365 23.70 -12.73 -6.21
CA GLY A 365 24.72 -13.71 -5.83
C GLY A 365 26.09 -13.06 -5.62
N LEU A 366 26.51 -12.19 -6.54
CA LEU A 366 27.75 -11.41 -6.39
C LEU A 366 27.69 -10.49 -5.16
N LYS A 367 26.59 -9.74 -5.00
CA LYS A 367 26.43 -8.82 -3.87
C LYS A 367 26.47 -9.52 -2.52
N HIS A 368 25.89 -10.70 -2.38
CA HIS A 368 25.96 -11.49 -1.14
C HIS A 368 27.39 -11.94 -0.82
N ILE A 369 28.15 -12.42 -1.82
CA ILE A 369 29.54 -12.82 -1.62
C ILE A 369 30.41 -11.61 -1.27
N LEU A 370 30.23 -10.48 -1.99
CA LEU A 370 30.90 -9.22 -1.69
C LEU A 370 30.57 -8.73 -0.28
N TYR A 371 29.31 -8.80 0.14
CA TYR A 371 28.91 -8.45 1.50
C TYR A 371 29.62 -9.32 2.54
N PHE A 372 29.69 -10.64 2.33
CA PHE A 372 30.39 -11.54 3.24
C PHE A 372 31.89 -11.22 3.29
N ALA A 373 32.52 -10.97 2.14
CA ALA A 373 33.93 -10.59 2.04
C ALA A 373 34.24 -9.24 2.71
N LYS A 374 33.36 -8.24 2.60
CA LYS A 374 33.56 -6.92 3.21
C LYS A 374 33.35 -6.91 4.72
N ASN A 375 32.29 -7.56 5.19
CA ASN A 375 31.88 -7.47 6.59
C ASN A 375 32.55 -8.53 7.48
N TYR A 376 33.02 -9.64 6.87
CA TYR A 376 33.65 -10.76 7.57
C TYR A 376 34.91 -11.22 6.83
N THR A 377 35.75 -10.27 6.42
CA THR A 377 36.91 -10.49 5.55
C THR A 377 37.83 -11.60 6.04
N SER A 378 38.22 -11.57 7.33
CA SER A 378 39.12 -12.57 7.90
C SER A 378 38.56 -13.99 7.76
N THR A 379 37.27 -14.18 8.08
CA THR A 379 36.57 -15.46 7.95
C THR A 379 36.49 -15.91 6.50
N PHE A 380 36.09 -15.02 5.59
CA PHE A 380 35.97 -15.34 4.17
C PHE A 380 37.33 -15.79 3.58
N VAL A 381 38.37 -15.01 3.82
CA VAL A 381 39.73 -15.29 3.34
C VAL A 381 40.30 -16.56 3.96
N GLU A 382 40.05 -16.82 5.25
CA GLU A 382 40.46 -18.07 5.89
C GLU A 382 39.78 -19.28 5.23
N MET A 383 38.47 -19.23 5.01
CA MET A 383 37.74 -20.29 4.31
C MET A 383 38.28 -20.49 2.88
N ALA A 384 38.54 -19.40 2.15
CA ALA A 384 39.11 -19.41 0.81
C ALA A 384 40.53 -20.02 0.78
N LYS A 385 41.33 -19.84 1.84
CA LYS A 385 42.64 -20.48 1.98
C LYS A 385 42.52 -21.96 2.34
N ILE A 386 41.62 -22.33 3.25
CA ILE A 386 41.42 -23.72 3.69
C ILE A 386 41.03 -24.60 2.49
N GLN A 387 40.11 -24.15 1.63
CA GLN A 387 39.71 -24.92 0.44
C GLN A 387 40.87 -25.20 -0.52
N GLN A 388 41.90 -24.34 -0.57
CA GLN A 388 43.05 -24.51 -1.45
C GLN A 388 44.01 -25.60 -0.94
N SER A 389 43.94 -25.92 0.35
CA SER A 389 44.93 -26.76 1.03
C SER A 389 44.72 -28.27 0.90
N ARG A 390 43.60 -28.77 0.33
CA ARG A 390 43.27 -30.22 0.31
C ARG A 390 42.51 -30.65 -0.95
N GLU A 391 42.97 -31.74 -1.56
CA GLU A 391 42.72 -32.12 -2.96
C GLU A 391 41.30 -32.61 -3.35
N SER A 392 40.32 -32.83 -2.44
CA SER A 392 39.04 -33.40 -2.91
C SER A 392 37.77 -33.25 -2.07
N HIS A 393 37.78 -32.57 -0.91
CA HIS A 393 36.65 -32.67 0.03
C HIS A 393 36.06 -31.35 0.53
N TYR A 394 36.54 -30.20 0.03
CA TYR A 394 36.03 -28.90 0.44
C TYR A 394 35.13 -28.30 -0.64
N TYR A 395 34.07 -27.66 -0.18
CA TYR A 395 33.17 -26.91 -1.05
C TYR A 395 33.83 -25.57 -1.42
N PRO A 396 33.84 -25.20 -2.71
CA PRO A 396 34.32 -23.89 -3.14
C PRO A 396 33.51 -22.79 -2.46
N VAL A 397 34.15 -21.91 -1.68
CA VAL A 397 33.47 -21.00 -0.75
C VAL A 397 32.50 -20.05 -1.46
N SER A 398 32.87 -19.48 -2.61
CA SER A 398 31.99 -18.60 -3.38
C SER A 398 30.83 -19.37 -4.00
N THR A 399 31.09 -20.48 -4.70
CA THR A 399 30.02 -21.30 -5.30
C THR A 399 29.05 -21.85 -4.23
N ALA A 400 29.57 -22.28 -3.08
CA ALA A 400 28.75 -22.73 -1.95
C ALA A 400 27.92 -21.58 -1.36
N GLY A 401 28.50 -20.40 -1.16
CA GLY A 401 27.80 -19.22 -0.65
C GLY A 401 26.67 -18.75 -1.58
N ILE A 402 26.88 -18.82 -2.90
CA ILE A 402 25.85 -18.52 -3.91
C ILE A 402 24.70 -19.54 -3.81
N ASN A 403 25.00 -20.84 -3.70
CA ASN A 403 23.98 -21.88 -3.55
C ASN A 403 23.23 -21.80 -2.22
N ILE A 404 23.91 -21.44 -1.12
CA ILE A 404 23.26 -21.18 0.17
C ILE A 404 22.32 -19.99 0.06
N SER A 405 22.74 -18.91 -0.61
CA SER A 405 21.88 -17.75 -0.86
C SER A 405 20.63 -18.14 -1.63
N GLN A 406 20.75 -18.96 -2.68
CA GLN A 406 19.63 -19.51 -3.42
C GLN A 406 18.69 -20.32 -2.52
N MET A 407 19.24 -21.22 -1.70
CA MET A 407 18.47 -22.03 -0.76
C MET A 407 17.70 -21.18 0.25
N LEU A 408 18.32 -20.12 0.78
CA LEU A 408 17.67 -19.19 1.71
C LEU A 408 16.48 -18.47 1.04
N LEU A 409 16.66 -17.97 -0.18
CA LEU A 409 15.57 -17.35 -0.94
C LEU A 409 14.43 -18.35 -1.20
N ASP A 410 14.77 -19.61 -1.48
CA ASP A 410 13.78 -20.66 -1.70
C ASP A 410 12.98 -21.02 -0.45
N VAL A 411 13.66 -21.21 0.69
CA VAL A 411 13.04 -21.52 1.99
C VAL A 411 12.15 -20.38 2.48
N LEU A 412 12.58 -19.14 2.23
CA LEU A 412 11.83 -17.93 2.60
C LEU A 412 10.75 -17.54 1.57
N ASN A 413 10.59 -18.30 0.49
CA ASN A 413 9.67 -18.02 -0.63
C ASN A 413 9.84 -16.59 -1.20
N ILE A 414 11.09 -16.15 -1.34
CA ILE A 414 11.44 -14.85 -1.88
C ILE A 414 11.41 -14.91 -3.41
N GLY A 415 10.78 -13.93 -4.06
CA GLY A 415 10.60 -13.90 -5.52
C GLY A 415 9.55 -14.89 -6.07
N LYS A 416 8.88 -15.68 -5.22
CA LYS A 416 7.77 -16.56 -5.60
C LYS A 416 6.43 -15.82 -5.40
N LYS A 417 5.66 -15.64 -6.48
CA LYS A 417 4.38 -14.89 -6.45
C LYS A 417 3.24 -15.64 -5.73
N GLU A 418 3.39 -16.94 -5.47
CA GLU A 418 2.38 -17.77 -4.82
C GLU A 418 2.67 -17.92 -3.32
N GLY A 419 1.64 -17.76 -2.48
CA GLY A 419 1.67 -18.22 -1.07
C GLY A 419 1.83 -17.16 0.02
N ARG A 420 1.94 -15.86 -0.30
CA ARG A 420 2.03 -14.81 0.73
C ARG A 420 0.65 -14.22 1.06
N THR A 421 -0.12 -14.96 1.86
CA THR A 421 -1.38 -14.45 2.43
C THR A 421 -1.27 -14.35 3.94
N VAL A 422 -1.69 -13.21 4.50
CA VAL A 422 -1.94 -13.07 5.94
C VAL A 422 -3.45 -13.21 6.13
N GLY A 423 -3.90 -14.33 6.70
CA GLY A 423 -5.30 -14.53 7.06
C GLY A 423 -6.30 -14.51 5.88
N GLY A 424 -5.91 -14.97 4.69
CA GLY A 424 -6.80 -15.05 3.53
C GLY A 424 -7.07 -13.72 2.80
N VAL A 425 -6.51 -12.61 3.27
CA VAL A 425 -6.52 -11.33 2.53
C VAL A 425 -5.23 -11.26 1.72
N GLY A 426 -5.32 -11.64 0.45
CA GLY A 426 -4.31 -11.24 -0.53
C GLY A 426 -4.25 -9.72 -0.61
N ARG A 427 -3.08 -9.14 -0.84
CA ARG A 427 -2.99 -7.74 -1.25
C ARG A 427 -3.93 -7.56 -2.44
N GLY A 428 -4.89 -6.65 -2.32
CA GLY A 428 -5.69 -6.20 -3.46
C GLY A 428 -4.76 -5.53 -4.46
N GLY A 429 -4.13 -6.35 -5.31
CA GLY A 429 -3.50 -5.91 -6.53
C GLY A 429 -4.60 -5.70 -7.55
N GLY A 430 -5.00 -4.46 -7.74
CA GLY A 430 -5.50 -4.02 -9.04
C GLY A 430 -4.37 -4.21 -10.04
N GLY A 431 -4.26 -5.41 -10.60
CA GLY A 431 -3.50 -5.66 -11.82
C GLY A 431 -4.40 -5.30 -12.99
N GLY A 432 -4.17 -4.11 -13.55
CA GLY A 432 -4.38 -3.86 -14.98
C GLY A 432 -3.15 -4.32 -15.75
#